data_AF-A0A1H0QLS6-F1
#
_entry.id   AF-A0A1H0QLS6-F1
#
_cell.length_a   1.000
_cell.length_b   1.000
_cell.length_c   1.000
_cell.angle_alpha   90.00
_cell.angle_beta   90.00
_cell.angle_gamma   90.00
#
_symmetry.space_group_name_H-M   'P 1'
#
loop_
_entity.id
_entity.type
_entity.pdbx_description
1 polymer ?
#
loop_
_entity_poly.entity_id
_entity_poly.type
_entity_poly.pdbx_seq_one_letter_code
_entity_poly.pdbx_strand_id
1 'polypeptide(L)'
;MYHGTGIYSVSEASRLIAVDNRDIRRWLFGYHYRKTAGDASSRVDIPPLWTTQLVDEHFDEDVIGFHDLLELRFIREFMRNGVSLSVVRRCLASARDLYGVSHPEESLKRTVH
;
A
#
# COMPACT_ATOMS: atom_id res chain seq x y z
N MET A 1 -11.14 -16.93 -7.84
CA MET A 1 -12.06 -15.87 -7.36
C MET A 1 -12.21 -16.08 -5.86
N TYR A 2 -11.68 -15.17 -5.04
CA TYR A 2 -11.51 -15.35 -3.59
C TYR A 2 -12.71 -14.81 -2.77
N HIS A 3 -13.90 -14.74 -3.37
CA HIS A 3 -15.06 -14.12 -2.74
C HIS A 3 -15.45 -14.82 -1.43
N GLY A 4 -15.39 -14.07 -0.32
CA GLY A 4 -15.81 -14.52 1.02
C GLY A 4 -14.68 -14.99 1.95
N THR A 5 -13.42 -15.05 1.48
CA THR A 5 -12.26 -15.44 2.32
C THR A 5 -11.51 -14.27 2.93
N GLY A 6 -11.83 -13.03 2.52
CA GLY A 6 -11.06 -11.84 2.91
C GLY A 6 -9.75 -11.67 2.13
N ILE A 7 -9.55 -12.43 1.05
CA ILE A 7 -8.43 -12.31 0.12
C ILE A 7 -8.94 -11.67 -1.17
N TYR A 8 -8.16 -10.76 -1.75
CA TYR A 8 -8.52 -10.03 -2.96
C TYR A 8 -7.33 -9.96 -3.91
N SER A 9 -7.50 -10.38 -5.16
CA SER A 9 -6.57 -10.00 -6.22
C SER A 9 -6.52 -8.47 -6.37
N VAL A 10 -5.42 -7.94 -6.91
CA VAL A 10 -5.34 -6.50 -7.23
C VAL A 10 -6.49 -6.03 -8.14
N SER A 11 -6.94 -6.90 -9.05
CA SER A 11 -8.07 -6.60 -9.94
C SER A 11 -9.41 -6.52 -9.21
N GLU A 12 -9.64 -7.41 -8.24
CA GLU A 12 -10.84 -7.37 -7.38
C GLU A 12 -10.81 -6.12 -6.49
N ALA A 13 -9.67 -5.84 -5.85
CA ALA A 13 -9.48 -4.64 -5.04
C ALA A 13 -9.74 -3.37 -5.84
N SER A 14 -9.16 -3.26 -7.04
CA SER A 14 -9.34 -2.13 -7.95
C SER A 14 -10.80 -1.81 -8.22
N ARG A 15 -11.63 -2.84 -8.49
CA ARG A 15 -13.07 -2.69 -8.71
C ARG A 15 -13.81 -2.28 -7.44
N LEU A 16 -13.43 -2.81 -6.28
CA LEU A 16 -14.12 -2.56 -5.01
C LEU A 16 -13.92 -1.14 -4.48
N ILE A 17 -12.70 -0.59 -4.63
CA ILE A 17 -12.37 0.75 -4.09
C ILE A 17 -12.21 1.82 -5.16
N ALA A 18 -12.35 1.49 -6.45
CA ALA A 18 -12.18 2.41 -7.57
C ALA A 18 -10.81 3.12 -7.55
N VAL A 19 -9.74 2.32 -7.50
CA VAL A 19 -8.33 2.74 -7.66
C VAL A 19 -7.73 1.91 -8.77
N ASP A 20 -6.91 2.51 -9.63
CA ASP A 20 -6.28 1.80 -10.73
C ASP A 20 -5.34 0.69 -10.24
N ASN A 21 -5.36 -0.46 -10.92
CA ASN A 21 -4.49 -1.61 -10.66
C ASN A 21 -3.01 -1.24 -10.52
N ARG A 22 -2.55 -0.28 -11.34
CA ARG A 22 -1.16 0.19 -11.33
C ARG A 22 -0.81 0.90 -10.02
N ASP A 23 -1.72 1.73 -9.51
CA ASP A 23 -1.49 2.49 -8.29
C ASP A 23 -1.53 1.57 -7.07
N ILE A 24 -2.49 0.64 -7.02
CA ILE A 24 -2.52 -0.40 -5.98
C ILE A 24 -1.19 -1.16 -5.96
N ARG A 25 -0.68 -1.59 -7.12
CA ARG A 25 0.60 -2.31 -7.17
C ARG A 25 1.77 -1.47 -6.65
N ARG A 26 1.86 -0.23 -7.10
CA ARG A 26 2.91 0.71 -6.65
C ARG A 26 2.83 1.00 -5.16
N TRP A 27 1.63 1.01 -4.60
CA TRP A 27 1.41 1.29 -3.19
C TRP A 27 1.69 0.07 -2.33
N LEU A 28 1.32 -1.14 -2.74
CA LEU A 28 1.41 -2.33 -1.86
C LEU A 28 2.58 -3.28 -2.15
N PHE A 29 3.13 -3.24 -3.37
CA PHE A 29 4.27 -4.09 -3.76
C PHE A 29 5.50 -3.27 -4.16
N GLY A 30 5.40 -1.94 -4.09
CA GLY A 30 6.46 -1.03 -4.48
C GLY A 30 6.63 -0.93 -5.99
N TYR A 31 7.64 -0.17 -6.40
CA TYR A 31 8.04 -0.05 -7.80
C TYR A 31 9.44 0.51 -7.91
N HIS A 32 9.96 0.61 -9.13
CA HIS A 32 11.22 1.28 -9.39
C HIS A 32 11.10 2.21 -10.58
N TYR A 33 11.99 3.20 -10.64
CA TYR A 33 12.14 4.08 -11.80
C TYR A 33 13.62 4.41 -11.99
N ARG A 34 13.97 4.95 -13.15
CA ARG A 34 15.33 5.46 -13.42
C ARG A 34 15.32 6.98 -13.33
N LYS A 35 16.28 7.56 -12.61
CA LYS A 35 16.46 9.01 -12.55
C LYS A 35 16.98 9.57 -13.88
N THR A 36 17.82 8.80 -14.57
CA THR A 36 18.45 9.18 -15.84
C THR A 36 18.16 8.13 -16.90
N ALA A 37 17.65 8.55 -18.06
CA ALA A 37 17.37 7.64 -19.17
C ALA A 37 18.69 7.03 -19.70
N GLY A 38 18.69 5.71 -19.93
CA GLY A 38 19.87 4.97 -20.41
C GLY A 38 20.89 4.57 -19.34
N ASP A 39 20.80 5.13 -18.13
CA ASP A 39 21.72 4.79 -17.04
C ASP A 39 21.08 3.77 -16.09
N ALA A 40 21.55 2.52 -16.17
CA ALA A 40 21.09 1.44 -15.31
C ALA A 40 21.43 1.67 -13.83
N SER A 41 22.50 2.41 -13.52
CA SER A 41 22.91 2.73 -12.15
C SER A 41 22.01 3.78 -11.49
N SER A 42 21.21 4.50 -12.29
CA SER A 42 20.25 5.50 -11.79
C SER A 42 18.93 4.92 -11.29
N ARG A 43 18.82 3.59 -11.14
CA ARG A 43 17.64 2.91 -10.63
C ARG A 43 17.36 3.33 -9.18
N VAL A 44 16.12 3.70 -8.92
CA VAL A 44 15.60 4.02 -7.60
C VAL A 44 14.44 3.09 -7.32
N ASP A 45 14.58 2.29 -6.27
CA ASP A 45 13.51 1.44 -5.76
C ASP A 45 12.71 2.21 -4.71
N ILE A 46 11.39 2.11 -4.83
CA ILE A 46 10.41 2.72 -3.95
C ILE A 46 9.67 1.58 -3.25
N PRO A 47 9.83 1.44 -1.92
CA PRO A 47 9.20 0.35 -1.18
C PRO A 47 7.67 0.52 -1.16
N PRO A 48 6.93 -0.53 -0.80
CA PRO A 48 5.51 -0.41 -0.56
C PRO A 48 5.22 0.57 0.61
N LEU A 49 3.97 1.03 0.68
CA LEU A 49 3.48 1.88 1.76
C LEU A 49 3.51 1.13 3.08
N TRP A 50 3.17 -0.16 3.10
CA TRP A 50 3.28 -1.10 4.20
C TRP A 50 3.48 -2.53 3.68
N THR A 51 3.99 -3.41 4.53
CA THR A 51 4.03 -4.86 4.28
C THR A 51 2.59 -5.37 4.23
N THR A 52 2.15 -6.13 3.24
CA THR A 52 0.75 -6.62 3.17
C THR A 52 0.49 -7.76 4.15
N GLN A 53 -0.78 -8.05 4.47
CA GLN A 53 -1.15 -9.14 5.41
C GLN A 53 -0.70 -10.52 4.93
N LEU A 54 -0.67 -10.71 3.61
CA LEU A 54 -0.41 -12.00 2.95
C LEU A 54 1.03 -12.09 2.41
N VAL A 55 1.95 -11.27 2.90
CA VAL A 55 3.34 -11.19 2.36
C VAL A 55 4.09 -12.52 2.44
N ASP A 56 3.82 -13.32 3.47
CA ASP A 56 4.49 -14.61 3.73
C ASP A 56 3.79 -15.79 3.06
N GLU A 57 2.66 -15.55 2.40
CA GLU A 57 1.88 -16.57 1.70
C GLU A 57 2.22 -16.59 0.21
N HIS A 58 2.22 -17.78 -0.40
CA HIS A 58 2.48 -17.95 -1.82
C HIS A 58 1.18 -18.07 -2.61
N PHE A 59 0.98 -17.16 -3.55
CA PHE A 59 -0.11 -17.15 -4.51
C PHE A 59 0.44 -16.99 -5.94
N ASP A 60 -0.31 -17.46 -6.94
CA ASP A 60 0.07 -17.34 -8.36
C ASP A 60 -0.01 -15.89 -8.88
N GLU A 61 -0.59 -14.97 -8.10
CA GLU A 61 -0.74 -13.56 -8.43
C GLU A 61 -0.62 -12.66 -7.18
N ASP A 62 -0.44 -11.36 -7.40
CA ASP A 62 -0.50 -10.35 -6.35
C ASP A 62 -1.90 -10.32 -5.70
N VAL A 63 -1.96 -10.70 -4.43
CA VAL A 63 -3.18 -10.66 -3.61
C VAL A 63 -2.97 -9.85 -2.33
N ILE A 64 -4.07 -9.37 -1.76
CA ILE A 64 -4.09 -8.56 -0.54
C ILE A 64 -5.18 -9.05 0.41
N GLY A 65 -5.00 -8.80 1.71
CA GLY A 65 -6.01 -9.10 2.71
C GLY A 65 -7.10 -8.04 2.80
N PHE A 66 -8.14 -8.32 3.58
CA PHE A 66 -9.23 -7.39 3.84
C PHE A 66 -8.75 -6.10 4.51
N HIS A 67 -7.76 -6.19 5.40
CA HIS A 67 -7.25 -5.01 6.08
C HIS A 67 -6.50 -4.09 5.11
N ASP A 68 -5.67 -4.65 4.23
CA ASP A 68 -4.99 -3.91 3.17
C ASP A 68 -5.99 -3.16 2.27
N LEU A 69 -7.12 -3.80 1.95
CA LEU A 69 -8.19 -3.20 1.15
C LEU A 69 -8.84 -1.99 1.86
N LEU A 70 -9.09 -2.09 3.17
CA LEU A 70 -9.62 -0.98 3.96
C LEU A 70 -8.62 0.18 4.02
N GLU A 71 -7.34 -0.11 4.23
CA GLU A 71 -6.30 0.91 4.27
C GLU A 71 -6.14 1.65 2.95
N LEU A 72 -6.14 0.91 1.83
CA LEU A 72 -6.15 1.51 0.50
C LEU A 72 -7.35 2.44 0.31
N ARG A 73 -8.52 2.10 0.85
CA ARG A 73 -9.70 2.96 0.79
C ARG A 73 -9.48 4.28 1.54
N PHE A 74 -8.83 4.26 2.70
CA PHE A 74 -8.47 5.49 3.41
C PHE A 74 -7.44 6.31 2.64
N ILE A 75 -6.36 5.68 2.13
CA ILE A 75 -5.35 6.38 1.33
C ILE A 75 -5.97 7.04 0.11
N ARG A 76 -6.88 6.34 -0.59
CA ARG A 76 -7.64 6.91 -1.70
C ARG A 76 -8.41 8.16 -1.27
N GLU A 77 -9.16 8.10 -0.17
CA GLU A 77 -9.94 9.27 0.28
C GLU A 77 -9.03 10.43 0.70
N PHE A 78 -7.89 10.19 1.34
CA PHE A 78 -6.89 11.25 1.59
C PHE A 78 -6.41 11.89 0.29
N MET A 79 -6.06 11.08 -0.71
CA MET A 79 -5.60 11.58 -2.01
C MET A 79 -6.66 12.37 -2.75
N ARG A 80 -7.93 11.94 -2.68
CA ARG A 80 -9.07 12.68 -3.26
C ARG A 80 -9.30 14.04 -2.60
N ASN A 81 -8.91 14.17 -1.33
CA ASN A 81 -8.95 15.43 -0.58
C ASN A 81 -7.65 16.25 -0.69
N GLY A 82 -6.76 15.91 -1.62
CA GLY A 82 -5.57 16.70 -1.93
C GLY A 82 -4.31 16.32 -1.15
N VAL A 83 -4.35 15.26 -0.33
CA VAL A 83 -3.16 14.77 0.36
C VAL A 83 -2.29 13.99 -0.63
N SER A 84 -1.07 14.49 -0.90
CA SER A 84 -0.16 13.78 -1.81
C SER A 84 0.31 12.44 -1.24
N LEU A 85 0.62 11.48 -2.13
CA LEU A 85 1.18 10.18 -1.73
C LEU A 85 2.51 10.31 -0.97
N SER A 86 3.31 11.33 -1.28
CA SER A 86 4.56 11.62 -0.54
C SER A 86 4.30 12.01 0.92
N VAL A 87 3.22 12.77 1.18
CA VAL A 87 2.79 13.10 2.54
C VAL A 87 2.32 11.84 3.26
N VAL A 88 1.49 11.02 2.62
CA VAL A 88 1.06 9.71 3.16
C VAL A 88 2.26 8.85 3.55
N ARG A 89 3.24 8.70 2.64
CA ARG A 89 4.47 7.94 2.92
C ARG A 89 5.23 8.45 4.14
N ARG A 90 5.36 9.77 4.26
CA ARG A 90 6.04 10.39 5.40
C ARG A 90 5.27 10.16 6.70
N CYS A 91 3.95 10.32 6.68
CA CYS A 91 3.10 10.03 7.84
C CYS A 91 3.24 8.57 8.29
N LEU A 92 3.18 7.61 7.37
CA LEU A 92 3.36 6.19 7.69
C LEU A 92 4.76 5.88 8.23
N ALA A 93 5.81 6.49 7.68
CA ALA A 93 7.17 6.36 8.19
C ALA A 93 7.28 6.94 9.62
N SER A 94 6.74 8.14 9.86
CA SER A 94 6.73 8.72 11.21
C SER A 94 5.93 7.87 12.20
N ALA A 95 4.81 7.30 11.77
CA ALA A 95 4.01 6.40 12.61
C ALA A 95 4.79 5.13 12.98
N ARG A 96 5.57 4.56 12.05
CA ARG A 96 6.49 3.44 12.33
C ARG A 96 7.53 3.81 13.36
N ASP A 97 8.19 4.94 13.17
CA ASP A 97 9.28 5.38 14.04
C ASP A 97 8.78 5.68 15.47
N LEU A 98 7.58 6.26 15.59
CA LEU A 98 7.00 6.63 16.89
C LEU A 98 6.32 5.47 17.62
N TYR A 99 5.67 4.56 16.89
CA TYR A 99 4.78 3.57 17.49
C TYR A 99 5.19 2.11 17.24
N GLY A 100 6.20 1.86 16.39
CA GLY A 100 6.70 0.52 16.07
C GLY A 100 5.72 -0.35 15.30
N VAL A 101 4.83 0.26 14.51
CA VAL A 101 3.74 -0.46 13.82
C VAL A 101 4.12 -0.88 12.41
N SER A 102 3.62 -2.01 11.91
CA SER A 102 3.88 -2.44 10.52
C SER A 102 2.82 -1.92 9.55
N HIS A 103 1.59 -1.74 10.02
CA HIS A 103 0.43 -1.31 9.22
C HIS A 103 -0.19 0.01 9.71
N PRO A 104 -0.93 0.74 8.86
CA PRO A 104 -1.49 2.04 9.23
C PRO A 104 -2.51 1.97 10.39
N GLU A 105 -3.46 1.04 10.43
CA GLU A 105 -4.46 0.97 11.52
C GLU A 105 -3.85 0.76 12.89
N GLU A 106 -2.73 0.04 12.96
CA GLU A 106 -2.07 -0.24 14.23
C GLU A 106 -1.56 1.05 14.86
N SER A 107 -1.17 2.04 14.04
CA SER A 107 -0.84 3.38 14.55
C SER A 107 -2.08 4.12 15.06
N LEU A 108 -3.23 3.99 14.37
CA LEU A 108 -4.46 4.69 14.71
C LEU A 108 -5.06 4.21 16.05
N LYS A 109 -4.88 2.93 16.39
CA LYS A 109 -5.39 2.35 17.66
C LYS A 109 -4.62 2.82 18.89
N ARG A 110 -3.39 3.33 18.74
CA ARG A 110 -2.52 3.72 19.88
C ARG A 110 -2.63 5.19 20.29
N THR A 111 -3.35 6.02 19.54
CA THR A 111 -3.54 7.46 19.85
C THR A 111 -4.63 7.72 20.91
N VAL A 112 -5.26 6.69 21.50
CA VAL A 112 -6.40 6.84 22.44
C VAL A 112 -6.03 6.60 23.91
N HIS A 113 -4.80 6.88 24.32
CA HIS A 113 -4.38 6.85 25.72
C HIS A 113 -3.78 8.17 26.18
#